data_AF-A0A7S3IGS1-F1
#
_entry.id   AF-A0A7S3IGS1-F1
#
_cell.length_a   1.000
_cell.length_b   1.000
_cell.length_c   1.000
_cell.angle_alpha   90.00
_cell.angle_beta   90.00
_cell.angle_gamma   90.00
#
_symmetry.space_group_name_H-M   'P 1'
#
loop_
_entity.id
_entity.type
_entity.pdbx_description
1 polymer ?
#
loop_
_entity_poly.entity_id
_entity_poly.type
_entity_poly.pdbx_seq_one_letter_code
_entity_poly.pdbx_strand_id
1 'polypeptide(L)'
;PAEDGKEPTEGEPSRMSARSKKSAAKEKRPAIDRQSAYLEFRGAQGQKIEEGIAYSRNEIKSKRAQVKELTSRINFKKAEIDKLKSHLDKKEEERKVQARATRDDMRFDNLDDDPGQNEDVIDEEELLMLKDMKDCKRDYRENYSKLKGIKQELQNLQANIDTSKEQMVLQFENWYASEFELGPISASPSPLDQIRISSAGVDPLKETAYSATQNPASEKDDTFDDEDAAVYRRAKASVDELHRARKFERSIKLR
;
A
#
# COMPACT_ATOMS: atom_id res chain seq x y z
N PRO A 1 71.19 -45.24 7.10
CA PRO A 1 70.77 -44.83 5.73
C PRO A 1 69.63 -45.72 5.24
N ALA A 2 68.50 -45.07 4.95
CA ALA A 2 67.24 -45.56 4.35
C ALA A 2 66.43 -46.59 5.18
N GLU A 3 65.26 -46.24 5.76
CA GLU A 3 63.93 -45.98 5.14
C GLU A 3 63.34 -47.28 4.52
N ASP A 4 62.07 -47.69 4.68
CA ASP A 4 60.83 -47.11 5.18
C ASP A 4 59.74 -48.22 5.10
N GLY A 5 58.61 -48.08 5.81
CA GLY A 5 57.32 -48.64 5.34
C GLY A 5 56.53 -49.64 6.20
N LYS A 6 55.35 -49.16 6.66
CA LYS A 6 54.04 -49.86 6.89
C LYS A 6 53.74 -50.60 8.21
N GLU A 7 53.25 -49.83 9.19
CA GLU A 7 51.84 -49.74 9.68
C GLU A 7 50.79 -50.83 9.32
N PRO A 8 49.65 -50.94 10.07
CA PRO A 8 49.49 -51.65 11.34
C PRO A 8 48.31 -52.67 11.34
N THR A 9 48.16 -53.37 12.46
CA THR A 9 47.23 -54.47 12.76
C THR A 9 45.76 -54.05 12.93
N GLU A 10 44.84 -54.78 12.29
CA GLU A 10 43.40 -54.82 12.57
C GLU A 10 43.09 -55.67 13.83
N GLY A 11 42.08 -55.27 14.63
CA GLY A 11 41.51 -56.10 15.69
C GLY A 11 40.82 -55.36 16.85
N GLU A 12 39.59 -54.91 16.60
CA GLU A 12 38.53 -54.43 17.55
C GLU A 12 38.28 -55.32 18.81
N PRO A 13 37.38 -54.96 19.76
CA PRO A 13 36.82 -53.65 20.12
C PRO A 13 36.81 -53.41 21.65
N SER A 14 37.19 -52.21 22.09
CA SER A 14 37.01 -51.79 23.49
C SER A 14 35.63 -51.16 23.67
N ARG A 15 34.85 -51.73 24.59
CA ARG A 15 33.53 -51.29 25.07
C ARG A 15 33.44 -49.77 25.24
N MET A 16 32.90 -49.07 24.24
CA MET A 16 32.48 -47.69 24.41
C MET A 16 31.14 -47.66 25.14
N SER A 17 31.27 -47.44 26.44
CA SER A 17 30.32 -46.79 27.35
C SER A 17 29.13 -46.16 26.64
N ALA A 18 27.95 -46.70 26.91
CA ALA A 18 26.66 -46.09 26.63
C ALA A 18 26.62 -44.70 27.30
N ARG A 19 26.99 -43.68 26.53
CA ARG A 19 26.84 -42.28 26.89
C ARG A 19 25.35 -41.98 26.92
N SER A 20 24.76 -42.28 28.07
CA SER A 20 23.45 -41.81 28.50
C SER A 20 23.41 -40.29 28.30
N LYS A 21 22.85 -39.85 27.18
CA LYS A 21 22.36 -38.48 27.00
C LYS A 21 21.09 -38.37 27.84
N LYS A 22 21.23 -38.39 29.17
CA LYS A 22 20.26 -37.77 30.07
C LYS A 22 20.29 -36.30 29.69
N SER A 23 19.29 -35.86 28.93
CA SER A 23 18.92 -34.44 28.84
C SER A 23 18.85 -33.95 30.28
N ALA A 24 19.80 -33.09 30.67
CA ALA A 24 19.77 -32.43 31.96
C ALA A 24 18.42 -31.73 32.06
N ALA A 25 17.52 -32.31 32.84
CA ALA A 25 16.30 -31.63 33.24
C ALA A 25 16.79 -30.40 34.01
N LYS A 26 16.74 -29.23 33.36
CA LYS A 26 16.98 -27.95 34.04
C LYS A 26 16.09 -27.96 35.28
N GLU A 27 16.70 -27.90 36.46
CA GLU A 27 15.94 -27.67 37.69
C GLU A 27 15.16 -26.37 37.48
N LYS A 28 13.83 -26.50 37.56
CA LYS A 28 12.93 -25.38 37.35
C LYS A 28 13.11 -24.40 38.50
N ARG A 29 13.23 -23.12 38.18
CA ARG A 29 13.42 -22.05 39.17
C ARG A 29 12.13 -21.87 39.98
N PRO A 30 12.21 -21.41 41.24
CA PRO A 30 11.03 -21.01 41.99
C PRO A 30 10.31 -19.87 41.25
N ALA A 31 8.98 -19.93 41.17
CA ALA A 31 8.18 -18.97 40.43
C ALA A 31 8.46 -17.53 40.90
N ILE A 32 8.99 -16.70 40.01
CA ILE A 32 9.14 -15.26 40.23
C ILE A 32 7.92 -14.52 39.68
N ASP A 33 7.77 -13.26 40.10
CA ASP A 33 6.74 -12.36 39.57
C ASP A 33 6.78 -12.30 38.03
N ARG A 34 5.60 -12.44 37.42
CA ARG A 34 5.43 -12.61 35.97
C ARG A 34 5.96 -11.40 35.19
N GLN A 35 5.88 -10.20 35.77
CA GLN A 35 6.39 -8.99 35.14
C GLN A 35 7.92 -8.96 35.10
N SER A 36 8.57 -9.37 36.19
CA SER A 36 10.03 -9.47 36.26
C SER A 36 10.55 -10.54 35.30
N ALA A 37 9.88 -11.69 35.22
CA ALA A 37 10.21 -12.74 34.26
C ALA A 37 10.07 -12.27 32.80
N TYR A 38 9.04 -11.48 32.49
CA TYR A 38 8.86 -10.94 31.14
C TYR A 38 9.99 -9.98 30.73
N LEU A 39 10.48 -9.16 31.66
CA LEU A 39 11.62 -8.28 31.38
C LEU A 39 12.91 -9.06 31.13
N GLU A 40 13.17 -10.13 31.90
CA GLU A 40 14.29 -11.05 31.66
C GLU A 40 14.17 -11.71 30.28
N PHE A 41 12.99 -12.25 29.96
CA PHE A 41 12.72 -12.86 28.65
C PHE A 41 12.92 -11.87 27.50
N ARG A 42 12.33 -10.68 27.60
CA ARG A 42 12.42 -9.63 26.58
C ARG A 42 13.85 -9.16 26.35
N GLY A 43 14.68 -9.13 27.40
CA GLY A 43 16.10 -8.79 27.32
C GLY A 43 17.02 -9.92 26.83
N ALA A 44 16.53 -11.16 26.77
CA ALA A 44 17.29 -12.32 26.34
C ALA A 44 16.66 -12.98 25.09
N GLN A 45 15.83 -14.00 25.26
CA GLN A 45 15.27 -14.78 24.15
C GLN A 45 14.27 -13.98 23.30
N GLY A 46 13.56 -13.03 23.91
CA GLY A 46 12.65 -12.11 23.24
C GLY A 46 13.35 -10.95 22.53
N GLN A 47 14.65 -10.76 22.71
CA GLN A 47 15.38 -9.61 22.17
C GLN A 47 15.23 -9.46 20.65
N LYS A 48 15.31 -10.57 19.91
CA LYS A 48 15.16 -10.55 18.43
C LYS A 48 13.78 -10.07 17.99
N ILE A 49 12.72 -10.43 18.73
CA ILE A 49 11.36 -9.99 18.43
C ILE A 49 11.22 -8.50 18.76
N GLU A 50 11.81 -8.04 19.87
CA GLU A 50 11.81 -6.63 20.25
C GLU A 50 12.52 -5.76 19.21
N GLU A 51 13.69 -6.20 18.74
CA GLU A 51 14.43 -5.53 17.66
C GLU A 51 13.60 -5.46 16.37
N GLY A 52 12.89 -6.53 16.01
CA GLY A 52 11.96 -6.54 14.87
C GLY A 52 10.78 -5.56 15.02
N ILE A 53 10.21 -5.46 16.22
CA ILE A 53 9.15 -4.48 16.52
C ILE A 53 9.69 -3.05 16.44
N ALA A 54 10.88 -2.80 17.00
CA ALA A 54 11.52 -1.49 16.96
C ALA A 54 11.84 -1.06 15.52
N TYR A 55 12.38 -1.97 14.71
CA TYR A 55 12.62 -1.75 13.29
C TYR A 55 11.31 -1.40 12.55
N SER A 56 10.26 -2.21 12.73
CA SER A 56 8.96 -1.97 12.08
C SER A 56 8.35 -0.62 12.47
N ARG A 57 8.50 -0.20 13.73
CA ARG A 57 8.07 1.13 14.19
C ARG A 57 8.84 2.26 13.50
N ASN A 58 10.14 2.10 13.30
CA ASN A 58 10.96 3.09 12.60
C ASN A 58 10.61 3.15 11.11
N GLU A 59 10.36 2.00 10.47
CA GLU A 59 9.86 1.95 9.10
C GLU A 59 8.50 2.66 8.95
N ILE A 60 7.56 2.47 9.88
CA ILE A 60 6.29 3.20 9.89
C ILE A 60 6.51 4.71 9.91
N LYS A 61 7.46 5.22 10.71
CA LYS A 61 7.78 6.66 10.76
C LYS A 61 8.31 7.15 9.41
N SER A 62 9.24 6.40 8.81
CA SER A 62 9.81 6.70 7.49
C SER A 62 8.72 6.73 6.41
N LYS A 63 7.88 5.69 6.34
CA LYS A 63 6.79 5.57 5.37
C LYS A 63 5.73 6.66 5.55
N ARG A 64 5.41 7.06 6.79
CA ARG A 64 4.51 8.21 7.05
C ARG A 64 5.09 9.53 6.51
N ALA A 65 6.40 9.73 6.59
CA ALA A 65 7.04 10.89 5.99
C ALA A 65 6.93 10.85 4.45
N GLN A 66 7.14 9.67 3.84
CA GLN A 66 6.96 9.47 2.39
C GLN A 66 5.51 9.72 1.94
N VAL A 67 4.51 9.32 2.74
CA VAL A 67 3.08 9.63 2.47
C VAL A 67 2.85 11.13 2.39
N LYS A 68 3.39 11.91 3.34
CA LYS A 68 3.24 13.37 3.35
C LYS A 68 3.89 13.99 2.10
N GLU A 69 5.10 13.57 1.78
CA GLU A 69 5.84 14.05 0.61
C GLU A 69 5.10 13.74 -0.70
N LEU A 70 4.66 12.49 -0.90
CA LEU A 70 3.89 12.11 -2.10
C LEU A 70 2.57 12.87 -2.20
N THR A 71 1.87 13.05 -1.08
CA THR A 71 0.62 13.83 -1.07
C THR A 71 0.87 15.27 -1.50
N SER A 72 1.94 15.90 -1.00
CA SER A 72 2.36 17.24 -1.43
C SER A 72 2.67 17.29 -2.93
N ARG A 73 3.46 16.33 -3.43
CA ARG A 73 3.79 16.23 -4.86
C ARG A 73 2.56 16.03 -5.76
N ILE A 74 1.63 15.20 -5.35
CA ILE A 74 0.38 14.95 -6.08
C ILE A 74 -0.44 16.24 -6.16
N ASN A 75 -0.60 16.96 -5.04
CA ASN A 75 -1.33 18.22 -5.01
C ASN A 75 -0.66 19.29 -5.88
N PHE A 76 0.67 19.38 -5.82
CA PHE A 76 1.45 20.27 -6.68
C PHE A 76 1.24 19.93 -8.16
N LYS A 77 1.37 18.66 -8.55
CA LYS A 77 1.18 18.23 -9.95
C LYS A 77 -0.26 18.44 -10.42
N LYS A 78 -1.25 18.27 -9.54
CA LYS A 78 -2.65 18.61 -9.84
C LYS A 78 -2.81 20.11 -10.14
N ALA A 79 -2.22 20.97 -9.32
CA ALA A 79 -2.27 22.42 -9.55
C ALA A 79 -1.58 22.81 -10.88
N GLU A 80 -0.45 22.20 -11.22
CA GLU A 80 0.22 22.42 -12.50
C GLU A 80 -0.63 21.95 -13.70
N ILE A 81 -1.31 20.81 -13.58
CA ILE A 81 -2.28 20.33 -14.57
C ILE A 81 -3.42 21.35 -14.72
N ASP A 82 -4.01 21.80 -13.62
CA ASP A 82 -5.13 22.75 -13.65
C ASP A 82 -4.70 24.09 -14.30
N LYS A 83 -3.47 24.55 -14.04
CA LYS A 83 -2.88 25.76 -14.64
C LYS A 83 -2.63 25.60 -16.14
N LEU A 84 -1.99 24.51 -16.56
CA LEU A 84 -1.73 24.23 -17.98
C LEU A 84 -3.04 24.08 -18.76
N LYS A 85 -4.08 23.50 -18.16
CA LYS A 85 -5.40 23.33 -18.78
C LYS A 85 -6.02 24.70 -19.02
N SER A 86 -6.03 25.55 -18.00
CA SER A 86 -6.53 26.92 -18.13
C SER A 86 -5.77 27.76 -19.17
N HIS A 87 -4.45 27.55 -19.31
CA HIS A 87 -3.65 28.25 -20.32
C HIS A 87 -3.97 27.78 -21.75
N LEU A 88 -4.09 26.46 -21.94
CA LEU A 88 -4.46 25.87 -23.23
C LEU A 88 -5.88 26.29 -23.65
N ASP A 89 -6.84 26.26 -22.73
CA ASP A 89 -8.22 26.68 -23.00
C ASP A 89 -8.28 28.16 -23.43
N LYS A 90 -7.44 29.03 -22.83
CA LYS A 90 -7.34 30.45 -23.21
C LYS A 90 -6.77 30.63 -24.62
N LYS A 91 -5.71 29.89 -24.97
CA LYS A 91 -5.11 29.90 -26.31
C LYS A 91 -6.08 29.39 -27.37
N GLU A 92 -6.82 28.32 -27.07
CA GLU A 92 -7.85 27.79 -27.95
C GLU A 92 -8.98 28.81 -28.18
N GLU A 93 -9.44 29.50 -27.14
CA GLU A 93 -10.47 30.54 -27.28
C GLU A 93 -9.96 31.75 -28.06
N GLU A 94 -8.73 32.21 -27.81
CA GLU A 94 -8.09 33.28 -28.58
C GLU A 94 -8.02 32.93 -30.07
N ARG A 95 -7.65 31.69 -30.42
CA ARG A 95 -7.65 31.19 -31.80
C ARG A 95 -9.04 31.19 -32.41
N LYS A 96 -10.05 30.70 -31.68
CA LYS A 96 -11.45 30.69 -32.15
C LYS A 96 -11.99 32.10 -32.39
N VAL A 97 -11.68 33.05 -31.52
CA VAL A 97 -12.09 34.46 -31.68
C VAL A 97 -11.40 35.09 -32.88
N GLN A 98 -10.09 34.88 -33.06
CA GLN A 98 -9.35 35.38 -34.21
C GLN A 98 -9.87 34.79 -35.53
N ALA A 99 -10.07 33.47 -35.58
CA ALA A 99 -10.62 32.80 -36.76
C ALA A 99 -12.04 33.32 -37.12
N ARG A 100 -12.89 33.60 -36.13
CA ARG A 100 -14.21 34.23 -36.35
C ARG A 100 -14.08 35.66 -36.86
N ALA A 101 -13.21 36.47 -36.27
CA ALA A 101 -12.99 37.85 -36.70
C ALA A 101 -12.47 37.92 -38.15
N THR A 102 -11.52 37.06 -38.51
CA THR A 102 -11.00 36.97 -39.87
C THR A 102 -12.05 36.47 -40.86
N ARG A 103 -12.90 35.51 -40.46
CA ARG A 103 -14.03 35.05 -41.28
C ARG A 103 -15.07 36.15 -41.51
N ASP A 104 -15.39 36.94 -40.48
CA ASP A 104 -16.35 38.05 -40.60
C ASP A 104 -15.81 39.19 -41.48
N ASP A 105 -14.49 39.44 -41.45
CA ASP A 105 -13.82 40.43 -42.32
C ASP A 105 -13.72 39.97 -43.79
N MET A 106 -13.47 38.68 -44.03
CA MET A 106 -13.43 38.07 -45.38
C MET A 106 -14.79 37.70 -45.96
N ARG A 107 -15.88 37.91 -45.21
CA ARG A 107 -17.26 37.60 -45.65
C ARG A 107 -17.78 38.52 -46.77
N PHE A 108 -16.97 39.46 -47.24
CA PHE A 108 -17.31 40.34 -48.35
C PHE A 108 -16.98 39.77 -49.74
N ASP A 109 -16.16 38.72 -49.89
CA ASP A 109 -15.71 38.35 -51.26
C ASP A 109 -15.53 36.86 -51.65
N ASN A 110 -15.68 35.82 -50.80
CA ASN A 110 -15.54 34.44 -51.30
C ASN A 110 -16.48 33.39 -50.67
N LEU A 111 -17.20 32.69 -51.57
CA LEU A 111 -18.21 31.65 -51.32
C LEU A 111 -17.64 30.25 -51.61
N ASP A 112 -16.55 29.88 -50.93
CA ASP A 112 -16.07 28.49 -50.92
C ASP A 112 -15.69 28.11 -49.48
N ASP A 113 -16.71 27.75 -48.70
CA ASP A 113 -16.60 27.10 -47.38
C ASP A 113 -16.08 25.66 -47.64
N ASP A 114 -14.77 25.48 -47.79
CA ASP A 114 -14.12 24.17 -47.63
C ASP A 114 -13.87 23.95 -46.12
N PRO A 115 -14.68 23.13 -45.42
CA PRO A 115 -14.57 22.94 -43.97
C PRO A 115 -13.29 22.21 -43.55
N GLY A 116 -12.46 21.75 -44.49
CA GLY A 116 -11.24 21.00 -44.23
C GLY A 116 -9.96 21.82 -44.04
N GLN A 117 -9.92 23.11 -44.39
CA GLN A 117 -8.66 23.89 -44.40
C GLN A 117 -8.37 24.70 -43.13
N ASN A 118 -9.33 24.79 -42.21
CA ASN A 118 -9.07 25.28 -40.87
C ASN A 118 -8.66 24.10 -39.97
N GLU A 119 -7.64 23.33 -40.37
CA GLU A 119 -6.97 22.47 -39.42
C GLU A 119 -6.53 23.37 -38.26
N ASP A 120 -6.87 22.98 -37.03
CA ASP A 120 -6.45 23.67 -35.81
C ASP A 120 -4.92 23.63 -35.69
N VAL A 121 -4.25 24.52 -36.42
CA VAL A 121 -2.79 24.67 -36.37
C VAL A 121 -2.47 25.24 -34.99
N ILE A 122 -2.00 24.36 -34.11
CA ILE A 122 -1.45 24.71 -32.80
C ILE A 122 -0.07 25.32 -32.97
N ASP A 123 0.23 26.36 -32.20
CA ASP A 123 1.55 26.96 -32.19
C ASP A 123 2.58 26.07 -31.44
N GLU A 124 3.88 26.40 -31.58
CA GLU A 124 4.95 25.64 -30.91
C GLU A 124 4.84 25.73 -29.38
N GLU A 125 4.32 26.85 -28.86
CA GLU A 125 4.15 27.08 -27.42
C GLU A 125 3.07 26.16 -26.83
N GLU A 126 1.91 26.06 -27.49
CA GLU A 126 0.81 25.15 -27.17
C GLU A 126 1.27 23.70 -27.24
N LEU A 127 2.08 23.33 -28.23
CA LEU A 127 2.64 21.99 -28.34
C LEU A 127 3.52 21.64 -27.13
N LEU A 128 4.35 22.58 -26.67
CA LEU A 128 5.15 22.41 -25.46
C LEU A 128 4.27 22.27 -24.21
N MET A 129 3.24 23.12 -24.06
CA MET A 129 2.29 23.03 -22.94
C MET A 129 1.52 21.69 -22.93
N LEU A 130 1.13 21.17 -24.09
CA LEU A 130 0.50 19.85 -24.23
C LEU A 130 1.44 18.71 -23.82
N LYS A 131 2.73 18.82 -24.18
CA LYS A 131 3.74 17.84 -23.75
C LYS A 131 3.96 17.90 -22.23
N ASP A 132 4.11 19.08 -21.68
CA ASP A 132 4.27 19.29 -20.22
C ASP A 132 3.05 18.80 -19.45
N MET A 133 1.85 19.01 -19.99
CA MET A 133 0.59 18.49 -19.46
C MET A 133 0.59 16.96 -19.42
N LYS A 134 1.00 16.32 -20.52
CA LYS A 134 1.08 14.85 -20.61
C LYS A 134 2.06 14.29 -19.58
N ASP A 135 3.22 14.93 -19.43
CA ASP A 135 4.23 14.54 -18.46
C ASP A 135 3.74 14.76 -17.01
N CYS A 136 3.08 15.88 -16.72
CA CYS A 136 2.47 16.13 -15.41
C CYS A 136 1.39 15.10 -15.08
N LYS A 137 0.54 14.72 -16.04
CA LYS A 137 -0.47 13.66 -15.87
C LYS A 137 0.17 12.28 -15.62
N ARG A 138 1.28 11.96 -16.29
CA ARG A 138 2.06 10.74 -16.02
C ARG A 138 2.58 10.75 -14.59
N ASP A 139 3.29 11.81 -14.20
CA ASP A 139 3.88 11.96 -12.87
C ASP A 139 2.80 11.88 -11.78
N TYR A 140 1.65 12.51 -12.00
CA TYR A 140 0.51 12.46 -11.08
C TYR A 140 0.06 11.01 -10.83
N ARG A 141 -0.18 10.24 -11.91
CA ARG A 141 -0.62 8.83 -11.81
C ARG A 141 0.43 7.95 -11.14
N GLU A 142 1.71 8.13 -11.48
CA GLU A 142 2.80 7.38 -10.87
C GLU A 142 2.94 7.67 -9.37
N ASN A 143 2.89 8.94 -8.97
CA ASN A 143 2.96 9.33 -7.57
C ASN A 143 1.74 8.83 -6.78
N TYR A 144 0.55 8.86 -7.39
CA TYR A 144 -0.67 8.33 -6.79
C TYR A 144 -0.60 6.81 -6.58
N SER A 145 -0.11 6.07 -7.59
CA SER A 145 0.12 4.62 -7.48
C SER A 145 1.13 4.28 -6.37
N LYS A 146 2.25 5.02 -6.32
CA LYS A 146 3.24 4.91 -5.23
C LYS A 146 2.63 5.19 -3.87
N LEU A 147 1.79 6.23 -3.74
CA LEU A 147 1.10 6.57 -2.50
C LEU A 147 0.20 5.43 -2.03
N LYS A 148 -0.56 4.82 -2.95
CA LYS A 148 -1.40 3.65 -2.66
C LYS A 148 -0.56 2.47 -2.16
N GLY A 149 0.57 2.19 -2.81
CA GLY A 149 1.53 1.16 -2.39
C GLY A 149 2.05 1.38 -0.97
N ILE A 150 2.52 2.58 -0.66
CA ILE A 150 3.04 2.91 0.69
C ILE A 150 1.96 2.83 1.76
N LYS A 151 0.70 3.21 1.45
CA LYS A 151 -0.41 3.03 2.39
C LYS A 151 -0.67 1.56 2.70
N GLN A 152 -0.57 0.68 1.70
CA GLN A 152 -0.66 -0.78 1.93
C GLN A 152 0.51 -1.30 2.77
N GLU A 153 1.74 -0.85 2.48
CA GLU A 153 2.92 -1.21 3.27
C GLU A 153 2.78 -0.79 4.73
N LEU A 154 2.22 0.39 5.00
CA LEU A 154 1.94 0.84 6.37
C LEU A 154 0.97 -0.08 7.11
N GLN A 155 -0.09 -0.56 6.44
CA GLN A 155 -1.02 -1.53 7.02
C GLN A 155 -0.31 -2.86 7.32
N ASN A 156 0.51 -3.33 6.38
CA ASN A 156 1.27 -4.57 6.54
C ASN A 156 2.29 -4.47 7.70
N LEU A 157 3.00 -3.35 7.82
CA LEU A 157 3.93 -3.10 8.93
C LEU A 157 3.21 -3.07 10.28
N GLN A 158 2.00 -2.51 10.33
CA GLN A 158 1.19 -2.52 11.54
C GLN A 158 0.77 -3.95 11.92
N ALA A 159 0.26 -4.72 10.96
CA ALA A 159 -0.08 -6.13 11.16
C ALA A 159 1.14 -6.98 11.60
N ASN A 160 2.32 -6.70 11.04
CA ASN A 160 3.56 -7.35 11.43
C ASN A 160 3.96 -7.04 12.88
N ILE A 161 3.78 -5.80 13.34
CA ILE A 161 4.01 -5.44 14.74
C ILE A 161 3.07 -6.23 15.65
N ASP A 162 1.80 -6.33 15.30
CA ASP A 162 0.81 -7.00 16.15
C ASP A 162 1.07 -8.51 16.20
N THR A 163 1.40 -9.13 15.05
CA THR A 163 1.87 -10.52 14.98
C THR A 163 3.13 -10.73 15.83
N SER A 164 4.09 -9.80 15.79
CA SER A 164 5.32 -9.91 16.57
C SER A 164 5.06 -9.80 18.07
N LYS A 165 4.10 -8.96 18.50
CA LYS A 165 3.69 -8.90 19.92
C LYS A 165 3.04 -10.20 20.37
N GLU A 166 2.17 -10.79 19.55
CA GLU A 166 1.56 -12.10 19.84
C GLU A 166 2.65 -13.18 19.97
N GLN A 167 3.62 -13.20 19.06
CA GLN A 167 4.78 -14.09 19.15
C GLN A 167 5.60 -13.86 20.42
N MET A 168 5.81 -12.62 20.83
CA MET A 168 6.52 -12.28 22.08
C MET A 168 5.82 -12.89 23.29
N VAL A 169 4.48 -12.76 23.36
CA VAL A 169 3.68 -13.33 24.46
C VAL A 169 3.72 -14.85 24.43
N LEU A 170 3.48 -15.48 23.28
CA LEU A 170 3.51 -16.93 23.16
C LEU A 170 4.87 -17.53 23.54
N GLN A 171 5.96 -16.92 23.08
CA GLN A 171 7.30 -17.39 23.45
C GLN A 171 7.59 -17.16 24.93
N PHE A 172 7.13 -16.04 25.50
CA PHE A 172 7.24 -15.79 26.93
C PHE A 172 6.49 -16.85 27.75
N GLU A 173 5.24 -17.18 27.40
CA GLU A 173 4.44 -18.18 28.12
C GLU A 173 5.08 -19.57 28.06
N ASN A 174 5.56 -19.97 26.88
CA ASN A 174 6.28 -21.23 26.70
C ASN A 174 7.59 -21.25 27.51
N TRP A 175 8.35 -20.16 27.48
CA TRP A 175 9.58 -20.04 28.26
C TRP A 175 9.30 -20.09 29.76
N TYR A 176 8.32 -19.32 30.25
CA TYR A 176 7.96 -19.26 31.67
C TYR A 176 7.50 -20.62 32.20
N ALA A 177 6.66 -21.35 31.46
CA ALA A 177 6.22 -22.70 31.82
C ALA A 177 7.37 -23.73 31.84
N SER A 178 8.39 -23.52 31.02
CA SER A 178 9.58 -24.37 30.97
C SER A 178 10.62 -24.05 32.06
N GLU A 179 10.77 -22.77 32.42
CA GLU A 179 11.84 -22.29 33.30
C GLU A 179 11.41 -22.25 34.78
N PHE A 180 10.11 -22.10 35.08
CA PHE A 180 9.59 -22.02 36.44
C PHE A 180 8.73 -23.22 36.84
N GLU A 181 8.77 -23.59 38.12
CA GLU A 181 7.85 -24.57 38.70
C GLU A 181 6.44 -23.97 38.77
N LEU A 182 5.42 -24.75 38.38
CA LEU A 182 4.02 -24.36 38.51
C LEU A 182 3.63 -24.35 40.00
N GLY A 183 4.05 -23.31 40.72
CA GLY A 183 3.53 -22.98 42.05
C GLY A 183 2.05 -22.56 41.98
N PRO A 184 1.30 -22.63 43.11
CA PRO A 184 -0.13 -22.38 43.13
C PRO A 184 -0.42 -21.04 42.47
N ILE A 185 -1.27 -21.09 41.44
CA ILE A 185 -1.61 -20.00 40.54
C ILE A 185 -2.10 -18.82 41.36
N SER A 186 -1.21 -17.86 41.65
CA SER A 186 -1.63 -16.52 42.02
C SER A 186 -2.22 -15.92 40.75
N ALA A 187 -3.53 -15.71 40.75
CA ALA A 187 -4.29 -15.10 39.68
C ALA A 187 -3.86 -13.64 39.50
N SER A 188 -2.68 -13.44 38.91
CA SER A 188 -2.22 -12.16 38.41
C SER A 188 -2.71 -12.01 36.97
N PRO A 189 -3.32 -10.86 36.60
CA PRO A 189 -3.93 -10.66 35.30
C PRO A 189 -2.92 -10.92 34.18
N SER A 190 -3.40 -11.54 33.11
CA SER A 190 -2.56 -11.91 31.96
C SER A 190 -1.93 -10.66 31.34
N PRO A 191 -0.68 -10.73 30.85
CA PRO A 191 -0.08 -9.63 30.08
C PRO A 191 -0.94 -9.18 28.88
N LEU A 192 -1.83 -10.05 28.37
CA LEU A 192 -2.86 -9.70 27.38
C LEU A 192 -3.81 -8.59 27.84
N ASP A 193 -4.18 -8.58 29.12
CA ASP A 193 -5.10 -7.59 29.68
C ASP A 193 -4.42 -6.22 29.81
N GLN A 194 -3.13 -6.18 30.14
CA GLN A 194 -2.37 -4.93 30.28
C GLN A 194 -1.94 -4.34 28.92
N ILE A 195 -1.64 -5.19 27.93
CA ILE A 195 -1.34 -4.73 26.57
C ILE A 195 -2.59 -4.16 25.89
N ARG A 196 -3.78 -4.77 26.11
CA ARG A 196 -5.06 -4.20 25.65
C ARG A 196 -5.33 -2.82 26.26
N ILE A 197 -5.10 -2.65 27.56
CA ILE A 197 -5.26 -1.35 28.25
C ILE A 197 -4.28 -0.30 27.71
N SER A 198 -3.04 -0.69 27.39
CA SER A 198 -2.01 0.22 26.84
C SER A 198 -2.26 0.57 25.36
N SER A 199 -2.96 -0.28 24.61
CA SER A 199 -3.42 0.01 23.25
C SER A 199 -4.69 0.88 23.19
N ALA A 200 -5.43 0.98 24.30
CA ALA A 200 -6.61 1.84 24.41
C ALA A 200 -6.26 3.33 24.65
N GLY A 201 -4.98 3.66 24.88
CA GLY A 201 -4.49 5.03 25.14
C GLY A 201 -3.88 5.74 23.93
N VAL A 202 -3.87 5.13 22.75
CA VAL A 202 -3.54 5.83 21.51
C VAL A 202 -4.84 5.96 20.71
N ASP A 203 -5.58 7.02 21.00
CA ASP A 203 -6.74 7.44 20.20
C ASP A 203 -6.40 7.31 18.70
N PRO A 204 -7.11 6.45 17.95
CA PRO A 204 -7.09 6.50 16.49
C PRO A 204 -7.79 7.75 15.95
N LEU A 205 -8.37 8.56 16.84
CA LEU A 205 -9.20 9.73 16.57
C LEU A 205 -8.71 10.95 17.38
N LYS A 206 -7.43 11.31 17.21
CA LYS A 206 -7.09 12.74 17.11
C LYS A 206 -6.73 13.03 15.66
N GLU A 207 -7.77 12.84 14.86
CA GLU A 207 -8.07 13.65 13.70
C GLU A 207 -7.91 15.12 14.13
N THR A 208 -6.71 15.66 13.95
CA THR A 208 -6.55 17.10 13.87
C THR A 208 -7.38 17.52 12.68
N ALA A 209 -8.57 18.02 12.99
CA ALA A 209 -9.41 18.83 12.14
C ALA A 209 -8.54 19.88 11.46
N TYR A 210 -8.02 19.55 10.28
CA TYR A 210 -7.81 20.55 9.26
C TYR A 210 -9.17 20.75 8.61
N SER A 211 -9.87 21.69 9.23
CA SER A 211 -11.08 22.34 8.74
C SER A 211 -11.04 22.44 7.22
N ALA A 212 -12.12 21.93 6.63
CA ALA A 212 -12.61 22.36 5.36
C ALA A 212 -12.54 23.90 5.26
N THR A 213 -11.78 24.40 4.30
CA THR A 213 -12.23 25.55 3.54
C THR A 213 -13.26 25.02 2.55
N GLN A 214 -14.53 25.18 2.92
CA GLN A 214 -15.62 25.19 1.95
C GLN A 214 -15.28 26.24 0.89
N ASN A 215 -15.15 25.78 -0.36
CA ASN A 215 -15.38 26.64 -1.51
C ASN A 215 -16.50 25.97 -2.31
N PRO A 216 -17.71 26.55 -2.37
CA PRO A 216 -18.79 26.04 -3.19
C PRO A 216 -18.64 26.63 -4.58
N ALA A 217 -18.09 25.87 -5.52
CA ALA A 217 -18.15 26.23 -6.93
C ALA A 217 -18.13 24.97 -7.82
N SER A 218 -19.33 24.63 -8.29
CA SER A 218 -19.65 23.82 -9.47
C SER A 218 -19.03 22.44 -9.61
N GLU A 219 -19.84 21.45 -9.23
CA GLU A 219 -20.07 20.20 -9.95
C GLU A 219 -19.73 20.29 -11.45
N LYS A 220 -18.71 19.54 -11.86
CA LYS A 220 -18.80 18.57 -12.96
C LYS A 220 -17.62 17.59 -12.85
N ASP A 221 -18.03 16.37 -12.58
CA ASP A 221 -17.29 15.13 -12.51
C ASP A 221 -16.54 14.92 -13.84
N ASP A 222 -15.19 14.97 -13.85
CA ASP A 222 -14.37 14.57 -15.00
C ASP A 222 -14.11 13.06 -14.92
N THR A 223 -15.21 12.34 -15.19
CA THR A 223 -15.37 11.06 -15.88
C THR A 223 -14.11 10.42 -16.52
N PHE A 224 -13.20 9.85 -15.74
CA PHE A 224 -12.19 8.93 -16.29
C PHE A 224 -12.45 7.46 -15.91
N ASP A 225 -13.09 7.19 -14.77
CA ASP A 225 -13.58 5.85 -14.42
C ASP A 225 -14.93 5.50 -15.09
N ASP A 226 -15.54 6.47 -15.80
CA ASP A 226 -16.89 6.32 -16.36
C ASP A 226 -16.91 5.83 -17.82
N GLU A 227 -15.80 5.89 -18.56
CA GLU A 227 -15.74 5.42 -19.94
C GLU A 227 -15.71 3.88 -20.01
N ASP A 228 -14.85 3.24 -19.21
CA ASP A 228 -14.81 1.78 -19.09
C ASP A 228 -16.09 1.23 -18.45
N ALA A 229 -16.66 1.94 -17.47
CA ALA A 229 -17.95 1.58 -16.86
C ALA A 229 -19.13 1.76 -17.84
N ALA A 230 -19.12 2.81 -18.68
CA ALA A 230 -20.11 3.01 -19.73
C ALA A 230 -20.00 1.96 -20.85
N VAL A 231 -18.78 1.59 -21.24
CA VAL A 231 -18.53 0.51 -22.20
C VAL A 231 -19.03 -0.83 -21.64
N TYR A 232 -18.77 -1.12 -20.36
CA TYR A 232 -19.30 -2.33 -19.71
C TYR A 232 -20.83 -2.32 -19.62
N ARG A 233 -21.46 -1.20 -19.25
CA ARG A 233 -22.93 -1.06 -19.21
C ARG A 233 -23.58 -1.22 -20.59
N ARG A 234 -22.99 -0.63 -21.63
CA ARG A 234 -23.46 -0.74 -23.03
C ARG A 234 -23.30 -2.16 -23.55
N ALA A 235 -22.17 -2.82 -23.27
CA ALA A 235 -21.94 -4.21 -23.63
C ALA A 235 -22.93 -5.15 -22.94
N LYS A 236 -23.19 -4.95 -21.65
CA LYS A 236 -24.14 -5.75 -20.88
C LYS A 236 -25.58 -5.59 -21.37
N ALA A 237 -26.02 -4.35 -21.64
CA ALA A 237 -27.36 -4.08 -22.16
C ALA A 237 -27.61 -4.74 -23.52
N SER A 238 -26.60 -4.69 -24.41
CA SER A 238 -26.63 -5.36 -25.71
C SER A 238 -26.78 -6.89 -25.58
N VAL A 239 -26.03 -7.51 -24.65
CA VAL A 239 -26.12 -8.95 -24.38
C VAL A 239 -27.49 -9.34 -23.80
N ASP A 240 -28.02 -8.55 -22.87
CA ASP A 240 -29.34 -8.79 -22.27
C ASP A 240 -30.49 -8.62 -23.28
N GLU A 241 -30.34 -7.70 -24.24
CA GLU A 241 -31.25 -7.54 -25.37
C GLU A 241 -31.19 -8.73 -26.33
N LEU A 242 -29.98 -9.22 -26.64
CA LEU A 242 -29.76 -10.41 -27.46
C LEU A 242 -30.36 -11.68 -26.82
N HIS A 243 -30.25 -11.81 -25.49
CA HIS A 243 -30.88 -12.90 -24.76
C HIS A 243 -32.40 -12.79 -24.73
N ARG A 244 -32.96 -11.58 -24.57
CA ARG A 244 -34.41 -11.35 -24.65
C ARG A 244 -34.95 -11.65 -26.05
N ALA A 245 -34.27 -11.20 -27.10
CA ALA A 245 -34.62 -11.48 -28.49
C ALA A 245 -34.59 -12.98 -28.80
N ARG A 246 -33.54 -13.71 -28.38
CA ARG A 246 -33.47 -15.17 -28.53
C ARG A 246 -34.57 -15.91 -27.77
N LYS A 247 -34.96 -15.43 -26.59
CA LYS A 247 -36.05 -16.02 -25.81
C LYS A 247 -37.40 -15.78 -26.47
N PHE A 248 -37.60 -14.60 -27.06
CA PHE A 248 -38.78 -14.26 -27.83
C PHE A 248 -38.88 -15.09 -29.12
N GLU A 249 -37.79 -15.22 -29.87
CA GLU A 249 -37.74 -16.03 -31.10
C GLU A 249 -38.04 -17.52 -30.83
N ARG A 250 -37.54 -18.07 -29.71
CA ARG A 250 -37.89 -19.44 -29.27
C ARG A 250 -39.36 -19.57 -28.89
N SER A 251 -39.96 -18.52 -28.33
CA SER A 251 -41.38 -18.55 -27.95
C SER A 251 -42.32 -18.43 -29.16
N ILE A 252 -41.86 -17.80 -30.24
CA ILE A 252 -42.59 -17.72 -31.51
C ILE A 252 -42.49 -19.02 -32.29
N LYS A 253 -41.33 -19.70 -32.29
CA LYS A 253 -41.14 -21.00 -32.96
C LYS A 253 -41.87 -22.18 -32.29
N LEU A 254 -42.52 -21.97 -31.14
CA LEU A 254 -43.31 -22.96 -30.43
C LEU A 254 -44.83 -22.77 -30.57
N ARG A 255 -45.28 -21.87 -31.46
CA ARG A 255 -46.67 -21.76 -31.93
C ARG A 255 -46.75 -22.17 -33.40
#